data_AF-A0A4Q5Y019-F1
#
_entry.id   AF-A0A4Q5Y019-F1
#
_cell.length_a   1.000
_cell.length_b   1.000
_cell.length_c   1.000
_cell.angle_alpha   90.00
_cell.angle_beta   90.00
_cell.angle_gamma   90.00
#
_symmetry.space_group_name_H-M   'P 1'
#
loop_
_entity.id
_entity.type
_entity.pdbx_description
1 polymer ?
#
loop_
_entity_poly.entity_id
_entity_poly.type
_entity_poly.pdbx_seq_one_letter_code
_entity_poly.pdbx_strand_id
1 'polypeptide(L)'
;MTDVMPVEMDKSKRDAEFEKVWHSPDGIGGWFASVNNQPYGSRFMVASLVFFLLAGAMSLLMRVQLSVPENDFMGPQTYNRLFTMHGSTMMFLVILPFLEGIAIYLLPQLVGSREMAFPRMSAFSFWVFLSGGFIKP
;
A
#
# COMPACT_ATOMS: atom_id res chain seq x y z
N MET A 1 -20.13 16.43 -25.50
CA MET A 1 -19.94 15.46 -26.59
C MET A 1 -20.07 14.07 -25.98
N THR A 2 -21.30 13.63 -25.70
CA THR A 2 -21.57 12.26 -25.24
C THR A 2 -21.65 11.41 -26.49
N ASP A 3 -20.53 10.83 -26.90
CA ASP A 3 -20.54 9.72 -27.83
C ASP A 3 -21.10 8.51 -27.07
N VAL A 4 -22.43 8.40 -27.08
CA VAL A 4 -23.14 7.31 -26.43
C VAL A 4 -22.88 6.10 -27.33
N MET A 5 -22.14 5.10 -26.83
CA MET A 5 -21.89 3.88 -27.59
C MET A 5 -23.23 3.36 -28.14
N PRO A 6 -23.32 3.08 -29.45
CA PRO A 6 -24.58 2.62 -30.03
C PRO A 6 -25.06 1.40 -29.26
N VAL A 7 -26.27 1.49 -28.70
CA VAL A 7 -26.87 0.45 -27.84
C VAL A 7 -26.95 -0.89 -28.57
N GLU A 8 -26.96 -0.85 -29.91
CA GLU A 8 -27.02 -1.99 -30.84
C GLU A 8 -25.67 -2.68 -31.15
N MET A 9 -24.56 -2.23 -30.55
CA MET A 9 -23.29 -2.95 -30.65
C MET A 9 -23.33 -4.29 -29.90
N ASP A 10 -22.90 -5.37 -30.58
CA ASP A 10 -22.65 -6.68 -29.98
C ASP A 10 -21.85 -6.54 -28.68
N LYS A 11 -22.28 -7.25 -27.62
CA LYS A 11 -21.71 -7.13 -26.28
C LYS A 11 -20.19 -7.33 -26.29
N SER A 12 -19.70 -8.31 -27.06
CA SER A 12 -18.27 -8.57 -27.22
C SER A 12 -17.51 -7.37 -27.81
N LYS A 13 -18.08 -6.68 -28.80
CA LYS A 13 -17.46 -5.51 -29.42
C LYS A 13 -17.48 -4.29 -28.50
N ARG A 14 -18.55 -4.11 -27.71
CA ARG A 14 -18.61 -3.04 -26.69
C ARG A 14 -17.57 -3.26 -25.59
N ASP A 15 -17.44 -4.50 -25.12
CA ASP A 15 -16.49 -4.84 -24.06
C ASP A 15 -15.04 -4.62 -24.56
N ALA A 16 -14.75 -4.97 -25.82
CA ALA A 16 -13.45 -4.73 -26.45
C ALA A 16 -13.14 -3.23 -26.64
N GLU A 17 -14.09 -2.43 -27.11
CA GLU A 17 -13.91 -0.97 -27.22
C GLU A 17 -13.77 -0.30 -25.84
N PHE A 18 -14.54 -0.76 -24.86
CA PHE A 18 -14.42 -0.31 -23.47
C PHE A 18 -13.02 -0.61 -22.93
N GLU A 19 -12.53 -1.84 -23.08
CA GLU A 19 -11.20 -2.23 -22.60
C GLU A 19 -10.10 -1.42 -23.29
N LYS A 20 -10.24 -1.13 -24.58
CA LYS A 20 -9.29 -0.32 -25.35
C LYS A 20 -9.21 1.13 -24.89
N VAL A 21 -10.35 1.72 -24.48
CA VAL A 21 -10.44 3.09 -23.96
C VAL A 21 -10.03 3.15 -22.49
N TRP A 22 -10.30 2.09 -21.72
CA TRP A 22 -10.08 2.03 -20.26
C TRP A 22 -8.83 1.27 -19.84
N HIS A 23 -7.97 0.91 -20.79
CA HIS A 23 -6.72 0.25 -20.49
C HIS A 23 -5.81 1.17 -19.67
N SER A 24 -5.20 0.63 -18.62
CA SER A 24 -4.12 1.35 -17.92
C SER A 24 -2.88 1.35 -18.81
N PRO A 25 -2.07 2.41 -18.85
CA PRO A 25 -0.79 2.34 -19.54
C PRO A 25 0.05 1.19 -18.92
N ASP A 26 0.56 0.31 -19.78
CA ASP A 26 1.34 -0.85 -19.36
C ASP A 26 2.83 -0.55 -19.22
N GLY A 27 3.54 -1.49 -18.61
CA GLY A 27 4.99 -1.44 -18.46
C GLY A 27 5.46 -0.54 -17.34
N ILE A 28 6.76 -0.26 -17.34
CA ILE A 28 7.44 0.48 -16.26
C ILE A 28 6.92 1.92 -16.16
N GLY A 29 6.75 2.61 -17.29
CA GLY A 29 6.20 3.96 -17.33
C GLY A 29 4.77 4.02 -16.80
N GLY A 30 3.95 3.04 -17.17
CA GLY A 30 2.60 2.87 -16.64
C GLY A 30 2.56 2.61 -15.14
N TRP A 31 3.52 1.86 -14.61
CA TRP A 31 3.64 1.61 -13.18
C TRP A 31 3.88 2.90 -12.37
N PHE A 32 4.74 3.80 -12.86
CA PHE A 32 5.01 5.09 -12.23
C PHE A 32 3.92 6.15 -12.46
N ALA A 33 3.26 6.14 -13.62
CA ALA A 33 2.31 7.16 -14.04
C ALA A 33 0.83 6.79 -13.85
N SER A 34 0.52 5.55 -13.43
CA SER A 34 -0.85 5.14 -13.13
C SER A 34 -1.47 6.05 -12.06
N VAL A 35 -2.79 6.20 -12.09
CA VAL A 35 -3.57 6.94 -11.09
C VAL A 35 -4.79 6.15 -10.60
N ASN A 36 -4.88 4.87 -10.98
CA ASN A 36 -6.05 4.04 -10.67
C ASN A 36 -6.02 3.59 -9.20
N ASN A 37 -7.18 3.60 -8.55
CA ASN A 37 -7.32 3.30 -7.12
C ASN A 37 -6.86 1.87 -6.74
N GLN A 38 -7.29 0.84 -7.48
CA GLN A 38 -7.04 -0.56 -7.15
C GLN A 38 -5.56 -0.91 -7.16
N PRO A 39 -4.76 -0.54 -8.20
CA PRO A 39 -3.30 -0.73 -8.17
C PRO A 39 -2.61 -0.02 -7.00
N TYR A 40 -3.05 1.19 -6.61
CA TYR A 40 -2.43 1.88 -5.49
C TYR A 40 -2.81 1.27 -4.14
N GLY A 41 -4.08 0.92 -3.95
CA GLY A 41 -4.52 0.22 -2.75
C GLY A 41 -3.74 -1.07 -2.52
N SER A 42 -3.52 -1.86 -3.59
CA SER A 42 -2.71 -3.08 -3.50
C SER A 42 -1.23 -2.80 -3.23
N ARG A 43 -0.63 -1.78 -3.85
CA ARG A 43 0.76 -1.37 -3.56
C ARG A 43 0.97 -0.98 -2.10
N PHE A 44 0.05 -0.21 -1.51
CA PHE A 44 0.08 0.13 -0.09
C PHE A 44 0.05 -1.12 0.80
N MET A 45 -0.90 -2.02 0.56
CA MET A 45 -1.03 -3.26 1.34
C MET A 45 0.22 -4.15 1.22
N VAL A 46 0.76 -4.33 0.01
CA VAL A 46 1.98 -5.13 -0.21
C VAL A 46 3.19 -4.49 0.48
N ALA A 47 3.37 -3.17 0.36
CA ALA A 47 4.47 -2.47 1.00
C ALA A 47 4.37 -2.53 2.53
N SER A 48 3.18 -2.34 3.11
CA SER A 48 2.94 -2.53 4.55
C SER A 48 3.22 -3.95 5.01
N LEU A 49 2.94 -4.97 4.18
CA LEU A 49 3.29 -6.36 4.49
C LEU A 49 4.81 -6.56 4.55
N VAL A 50 5.58 -5.90 3.67
CA VAL A 50 7.05 -5.94 3.73
C VAL A 50 7.56 -5.31 5.03
N PHE A 51 7.05 -4.13 5.41
CA PHE A 51 7.41 -3.51 6.69
C PHE A 51 6.95 -4.33 7.90
N PHE A 52 5.83 -5.05 7.78
CA PHE A 52 5.35 -5.97 8.81
C PHE A 52 6.34 -7.10 9.07
N LEU A 53 6.94 -7.68 8.02
CA LEU A 53 7.97 -8.70 8.19
C LEU A 53 9.23 -8.14 8.88
N LEU A 54 9.65 -6.93 8.51
CA LEU A 54 10.78 -6.25 9.16
C LEU A 54 10.49 -5.96 10.65
N ALA A 55 9.30 -5.43 10.94
CA ALA A 55 8.87 -5.17 12.31
C ALA A 55 8.68 -6.45 13.12
N GLY A 56 8.19 -7.51 12.48
CA GLY A 56 8.08 -8.85 13.05
C GLY A 56 9.45 -9.42 13.42
N ALA A 57 10.45 -9.28 12.56
CA ALA A 57 11.82 -9.70 12.85
C ALA A 57 12.38 -8.97 14.09
N MET A 58 12.19 -7.64 14.20
CA MET A 58 12.58 -6.90 15.41
C MET A 58 11.87 -7.41 16.67
N SER A 59 10.58 -7.75 16.56
CA SER A 59 9.81 -8.35 17.66
C SER A 59 10.37 -9.69 18.10
N LEU A 60 10.75 -10.54 17.14
CA LEU A 60 11.38 -11.83 17.42
C LEU A 60 12.71 -11.66 18.14
N LEU A 61 13.55 -10.71 17.75
CA LEU A 61 14.81 -10.41 18.45
C LEU A 61 14.59 -9.99 19.90
N MET A 62 13.60 -9.12 20.16
CA MET A 62 13.23 -8.75 21.54
C MET A 62 12.74 -9.96 22.34
N ARG A 63 11.97 -10.85 21.72
CA ARG A 63 11.51 -12.11 22.35
C ARG A 63 12.66 -13.06 22.65
N VAL A 64 13.70 -13.10 21.82
CA VAL A 64 14.92 -13.89 22.11
C VAL A 64 15.60 -13.35 23.37
N GLN A 65 15.76 -12.03 23.51
CA GLN A 65 16.32 -11.44 24.73
C GLN A 65 15.50 -11.82 25.98
N LEU A 66 14.17 -11.83 25.89
CA LEU A 66 13.26 -12.16 26.99
C LEU A 66 12.99 -13.66 27.17
N SER A 67 13.66 -14.54 26.41
CA SER A 67 13.36 -15.99 26.44
C SER A 67 13.75 -16.68 27.75
N VAL A 68 14.77 -16.17 28.43
CA VAL A 68 15.23 -16.65 29.75
C VAL A 68 15.60 -15.46 30.65
N PRO A 69 15.52 -15.60 31.98
CA PRO A 69 15.98 -14.57 32.91
C PRO A 69 17.49 -14.31 32.76
N GLU A 70 17.93 -13.08 33.03
CA GLU A 70 19.35 -12.66 33.01
C GLU A 70 20.10 -12.98 31.71
N ASN A 71 19.40 -12.93 30.57
CA ASN A 71 19.99 -13.14 29.24
C ASN A 71 20.88 -11.96 28.82
N ASP A 72 22.01 -12.24 28.15
CA ASP A 72 22.97 -11.25 27.67
C ASP A 72 23.00 -11.11 26.13
N PHE A 73 21.94 -11.56 25.44
CA PHE A 73 21.85 -11.47 23.98
C PHE A 73 21.85 -10.02 23.46
N MET A 74 21.23 -9.08 24.19
CA MET A 74 21.21 -7.65 23.87
C MET A 74 21.31 -6.80 25.12
N GLY A 75 22.21 -5.81 25.10
CA GLY A 75 22.31 -4.80 26.15
C GLY A 75 21.07 -3.89 26.24
N PRO A 76 20.85 -3.21 27.39
CA PRO A 76 19.64 -2.42 27.64
C PRO A 76 19.40 -1.30 26.60
N GLN A 77 20.46 -0.68 26.11
CA GLN A 77 20.37 0.41 25.15
C GLN A 77 19.89 -0.08 23.77
N THR A 78 20.39 -1.23 23.33
CA THR A 78 19.97 -1.89 22.08
C THR A 78 18.52 -2.35 22.16
N TYR A 79 18.12 -2.94 23.30
CA TYR A 79 16.74 -3.37 23.52
C TYR A 79 15.76 -2.18 23.45
N ASN A 80 16.05 -1.08 24.15
CA ASN A 80 15.20 0.12 24.13
C ASN A 80 15.09 0.76 22.74
N ARG A 81 16.18 0.73 21.96
CA ARG A 81 16.17 1.22 20.57
C ARG A 81 15.30 0.33 19.69
N LEU A 82 15.46 -0.99 19.75
CA LEU A 82 14.65 -1.96 19.01
C LEU A 82 13.16 -1.86 19.37
N PHE A 83 12.83 -1.70 20.65
CA PHE A 83 11.45 -1.53 21.10
C PHE A 83 10.80 -0.28 20.50
N THR A 84 11.52 0.84 20.52
CA THR A 84 11.04 2.12 19.95
C THR A 84 10.87 2.03 18.43
N MET A 85 11.84 1.41 17.74
CA MET A 85 11.77 1.23 16.29
C MET A 85 10.67 0.25 15.88
N HIS A 86 10.48 -0.85 16.61
CA HIS A 86 9.38 -1.79 16.39
C HIS A 86 8.01 -1.12 16.53
N GLY A 87 7.77 -0.42 17.64
CA GLY A 87 6.49 0.23 17.91
C GLY A 87 6.16 1.31 16.87
N SER A 88 7.13 2.17 16.54
CA SER A 88 6.93 3.21 15.53
C SER A 88 6.74 2.65 14.12
N THR A 89 7.48 1.60 13.73
CA THR A 89 7.30 0.92 12.44
C THR A 89 5.93 0.26 12.35
N MET A 90 5.48 -0.45 13.40
CA MET A 90 4.15 -1.07 13.40
C MET A 90 3.03 -0.02 13.28
N MET A 91 3.11 1.08 14.03
CA MET A 91 2.06 2.10 13.99
C MET A 91 2.03 2.83 12.64
N PHE A 92 3.16 3.34 12.18
CA PHE A 92 3.22 4.28 11.06
C PHE A 92 3.49 3.64 9.69
N LEU A 93 4.16 2.49 9.63
CA LEU A 93 4.53 1.84 8.36
C LEU A 93 3.71 0.58 8.08
N VAL A 94 3.05 0.02 9.09
CA VAL A 94 2.18 -1.15 8.95
C VAL A 94 0.71 -0.78 9.10
N ILE A 95 0.26 -0.40 10.30
CA ILE A 95 -1.17 -0.27 10.61
C ILE A 95 -1.81 0.84 9.77
N LEU A 96 -1.27 2.06 9.84
CA LEU A 96 -1.86 3.19 9.12
C LEU A 96 -1.88 2.99 7.60
N PRO A 97 -0.77 2.61 6.93
CA PRO A 97 -0.77 2.52 5.47
C PRO A 97 -1.49 1.27 4.96
N PHE A 98 -1.58 0.19 5.76
CA PHE A 98 -2.39 -0.98 5.41
C PHE A 98 -3.88 -0.62 5.39
N LEU A 99 -4.36 0.10 6.41
CA LEU A 99 -5.75 0.59 6.45
C LEU A 99 -6.02 1.61 5.35
N GLU A 100 -5.07 2.49 5.05
CA GLU A 100 -5.16 3.42 3.92
C GLU A 100 -5.25 2.67 2.59
N GLY A 101 -4.44 1.62 2.39
CA GLY A 101 -4.50 0.77 1.21
C GLY A 101 -5.86 0.09 1.02
N ILE A 102 -6.43 -0.43 2.11
CA ILE A 102 -7.80 -0.98 2.12
C ILE A 102 -8.82 0.10 1.75
N ALA A 103 -8.71 1.29 2.34
CA ALA A 103 -9.61 2.39 2.06
C ALA A 103 -9.56 2.81 0.58
N ILE A 104 -8.36 3.00 0.02
CA ILE A 104 -8.18 3.33 -1.40
C ILE A 104 -8.76 2.24 -2.30
N TYR A 105 -8.62 0.97 -1.93
CA TYR A 105 -9.11 -0.15 -2.72
C TYR A 105 -10.65 -0.30 -2.67
N LEU A 106 -11.24 -0.24 -1.47
CA LEU A 106 -12.65 -0.58 -1.25
C LEU A 106 -13.59 0.63 -1.28
N LEU A 107 -13.17 1.82 -0.83
CA LEU A 107 -14.09 2.97 -0.71
C LEU A 107 -14.82 3.31 -2.01
N PRO A 108 -14.16 3.35 -3.19
CA PRO A 108 -14.85 3.67 -4.43
C PRO A 108 -15.93 2.64 -4.76
N GLN A 109 -15.63 1.36 -4.53
CA GLN A 109 -16.57 0.26 -4.75
C GLN A 109 -17.78 0.33 -3.81
N LEU A 110 -17.56 0.71 -2.54
CA LEU A 110 -18.61 0.85 -1.54
C LEU A 110 -19.57 2.01 -1.83
N VAL A 111 -19.05 3.12 -2.36
CA VAL A 111 -19.85 4.33 -2.68
C VAL A 111 -20.41 4.27 -4.11
N GLY A 112 -20.04 3.24 -4.90
CA GLY A 112 -20.37 3.16 -6.31
C GLY A 112 -19.68 4.25 -7.14
N SER A 113 -18.63 4.88 -6.60
CA SER A 113 -17.84 5.86 -7.34
C SER A 113 -16.84 5.13 -8.23
N ARG A 114 -16.56 5.75 -9.38
CA ARG A 114 -15.62 5.17 -10.33
C ARG A 114 -14.21 5.12 -9.77
N GLU A 115 -13.77 6.25 -9.18
CA GLU A 115 -12.43 6.44 -8.62
C GLU A 115 -12.47 7.23 -7.31
N MET A 116 -11.29 7.39 -6.69
CA MET A 116 -11.09 8.31 -5.57
C MET A 116 -11.29 9.77 -6.00
N ALA A 117 -11.70 10.64 -5.09
CA ALA A 117 -11.93 12.07 -5.36
C ALA A 117 -10.67 12.79 -5.88
N PHE A 118 -9.47 12.38 -5.42
CA PHE A 118 -8.20 12.97 -5.82
C PHE A 118 -7.18 11.88 -6.25
N PRO A 119 -7.31 11.30 -7.46
CA PRO A 119 -6.50 10.15 -7.90
C PRO A 119 -4.98 10.41 -7.88
N ARG A 120 -4.56 11.60 -8.33
CA ARG A 120 -3.14 12.00 -8.34
C ARG A 120 -2.57 12.18 -6.94
N MET A 121 -3.39 12.63 -5.99
CA MET A 121 -2.96 12.82 -4.61
C MET A 121 -2.73 11.46 -3.94
N SER A 122 -3.63 10.49 -4.14
CA SER A 122 -3.42 9.11 -3.64
C SER A 122 -2.16 8.47 -4.21
N ALA A 123 -1.88 8.70 -5.50
CA ALA A 123 -0.63 8.25 -6.11
C ALA A 123 0.60 8.90 -5.48
N PHE A 124 0.54 10.20 -5.16
CA PHE A 124 1.62 10.91 -4.48
C PHE A 124 1.83 10.43 -3.04
N SER A 125 0.75 10.18 -2.28
CA SER A 125 0.81 9.67 -0.90
C SER A 125 1.61 8.37 -0.81
N PHE A 126 1.48 7.47 -1.80
CA PHE A 126 2.26 6.23 -1.85
C PHE A 126 3.76 6.49 -1.90
N TRP A 127 4.21 7.45 -2.71
CA TRP A 127 5.63 7.77 -2.82
C TRP A 127 6.17 8.43 -1.54
N VAL A 128 5.37 9.29 -0.90
CA VAL A 128 5.72 9.89 0.40
C VAL A 128 5.85 8.81 1.48
N PHE A 129 4.91 7.87 1.54
CA PHE A 129 4.98 6.73 2.44
C PHE A 129 6.25 5.89 2.20
N LEU A 130 6.53 5.52 0.94
CA LEU A 130 7.69 4.70 0.59
C LEU A 130 9.01 5.38 1.00
N SER A 131 9.16 6.67 0.65
CA SER A 131 10.34 7.47 1.01
C SER A 131 10.48 7.67 2.53
N GLY A 132 9.38 7.91 3.24
CA GLY A 132 9.37 8.01 4.70
C GLY A 132 9.85 6.73 5.39
N GLY A 133 9.50 5.57 4.83
CA GLY A 133 9.99 4.27 5.31
C GLY A 133 11.50 4.08 5.15
N PHE A 134 12.12 4.66 4.10
CA PHE A 134 13.57 4.58 3.89
C PHE A 134 14.38 5.54 4.77
N ILE A 135 13.79 6.67 5.21
CA ILE A 135 14.50 7.71 5.97
C ILE A 135 14.65 7.35 7.46
N LYS A 136 13.79 6.49 8.00
CA LYS A 136 13.81 6.10 9.42
C LYS A 136 14.44 4.70 9.62
N PRO A 137 15.75 4.58 9.87
CA PRO A 137 16.35 3.40 10.47
C PRO A 137 16.37 3.45 12.01
#